data_AF-A0A538PSE0-F1
#
_entry.id   AF-A0A538PSE0-F1
#
_cell.length_a   1.000
_cell.length_b   1.000
_cell.length_c   1.000
_cell.angle_alpha   90.00
_cell.angle_beta   90.00
_cell.angle_gamma   90.00
#
_symmetry.space_group_name_H-M   'P 1'
#
loop_
_entity.id
_entity.type
_entity.pdbx_description
1 polymer ?
#
loop_
_entity_poly.entity_id
_entity_poly.type
_entity_poly.pdbx_seq_one_letter_code
_entity_poly.pdbx_strand_id
1 'polypeptide(L)' 'MAIAQLLEDAGYHALTASDGLEALEILRREPRLRPSLVLLDVMMPNMDGKQFREQQRLDAELGRSP' A
#
# COMPACT_ATOMS: atom_id res chain seq x y z
N MET A 1 8.45 -8.44 7.45
CA MET A 1 8.19 -9.64 6.62
C MET A 1 7.24 -10.65 7.25
N ALA A 2 7.04 -10.70 8.58
CA ALA A 2 6.14 -11.70 9.18
C ALA A 2 4.66 -11.61 8.73
N ILE A 3 4.13 -10.39 8.54
CA ILE A 3 2.71 -10.20 8.18
C ILE A 3 2.43 -10.63 6.74
N ALA A 4 3.32 -10.31 5.80
CA ALA A 4 3.15 -10.70 4.39
C ALA A 4 3.11 -12.23 4.25
N GLN A 5 4.06 -12.93 4.88
CA GLN A 5 4.08 -14.39 4.89
C GLN A 5 2.81 -14.98 5.51
N LEU A 6 2.33 -14.42 6.63
CA LEU A 6 1.10 -14.88 7.27
C LEU A 6 -0.12 -14.75 6.34
N LEU A 7 -0.21 -13.67 5.57
CA LEU A 7 -1.29 -13.46 4.61
C LEU A 7 -1.19 -14.42 3.42
N GLU A 8 0.03 -14.65 2.92
CA GLU A 8 0.29 -15.63 1.86
C GLU A 8 -0.06 -17.06 2.30
N ASP A 9 0.33 -17.46 3.51
CA ASP A 9 0.00 -18.76 4.09
C ASP A 9 -1.51 -18.94 4.28
N ALA A 10 -2.24 -17.84 4.51
CA ALA A 10 -3.69 -17.82 4.58
C ALA A 10 -4.39 -17.78 3.19
N GLY A 11 -3.62 -17.82 2.09
CA GLY A 11 -4.12 -17.86 0.72
C GLY A 11 -4.38 -16.50 0.07
N TYR A 12 -3.94 -15.40 0.70
CA TYR A 12 -4.02 -14.06 0.09
C TYR A 12 -2.78 -13.77 -0.75
N HIS A 13 -2.92 -12.86 -1.70
CA HIS A 13 -1.76 -12.27 -2.37
C HIS A 13 -1.32 -11.03 -1.60
N ALA A 14 -0.08 -11.03 -1.11
CA ALA A 14 0.50 -9.90 -0.40
C ALA A 14 1.56 -9.21 -1.27
N LEU A 15 1.54 -7.88 -1.25
CA LEU A 15 2.61 -7.05 -1.80
C LEU A 15 3.15 -6.18 -0.68
N THR A 16 4.47 -5.99 -0.67
CA THR A 16 5.16 -5.22 0.36
C THR A 16 5.80 -3.98 -0.23
N ALA A 17 5.75 -2.88 0.52
CA ALA A 17 6.51 -1.67 0.27
C ALA A 17 7.29 -1.30 1.55
N SER A 18 8.45 -0.68 1.38
CA SER A 18 9.36 -0.31 2.46
C SER A 18 9.01 1.05 3.07
N ASP A 19 8.31 1.91 2.32
CA ASP A 19 7.77 3.18 2.75
C ASP A 19 6.54 3.61 1.92
N GLY A 20 5.95 4.77 2.25
CA GLY A 20 4.79 5.29 1.53
C GLY A 20 5.06 5.71 0.08
N LEU A 21 6.30 6.09 -0.28
CA LEU A 21 6.64 6.48 -1.65
C LEU A 21 6.65 5.25 -2.56
N GLU A 22 7.32 4.19 -2.13
CA GLU A 22 7.36 2.92 -2.85
C GLU A 22 5.94 2.35 -3.03
N ALA A 23 5.10 2.43 -1.99
CA ALA A 23 3.71 1.97 -2.06
C ALA A 23 2.90 2.73 -3.13
N LEU A 24 3.03 4.06 -3.21
CA LEU A 24 2.36 4.86 -4.25
C LEU A 24 2.89 4.53 -5.64
N GLU A 25 4.20 4.31 -5.78
CA GLU A 25 4.80 3.96 -7.05
C GLU A 25 4.30 2.60 -7.57
N ILE A 26 4.22 1.58 -6.71
CA ILE A 26 3.65 0.27 -7.06
C ILE A 26 2.21 0.43 -7.56
N LEU A 27 1.39 1.17 -6.80
CA LEU A 27 -0.02 1.37 -7.16
C LEU A 27 -0.20 2.12 -8.49
N ARG A 28 0.70 3.05 -8.83
CA ARG A 28 0.69 3.77 -10.11
C ARG A 28 1.20 2.94 -11.28
N ARG A 29 2.27 2.17 -11.08
CA ARG A 29 2.85 1.32 -12.12
C ARG A 29 1.93 0.17 -12.50
N GLU A 30 1.10 -0.27 -11.56
CA GLU A 30 0.15 -1.36 -11.78
C GLU A 30 -1.29 -0.92 -11.50
N PRO A 31 -1.94 -0.11 -12.37
CA PRO A 31 -3.30 0.41 -12.11
C PRO A 31 -4.39 -0.67 -11.99
N ARG A 32 -4.10 -1.88 -12.48
CA ARG A 32 -4.97 -3.06 -12.34
C ARG A 32 -4.88 -3.69 -10.95
N LEU A 33 -3.79 -3.45 -10.23
CA LEU A 33 -3.62 -3.83 -8.85
C LEU A 33 -4.58 -2.99 -7.99
N ARG A 34 -5.70 -3.61 -7.60
CA ARG A 34 -6.68 -3.02 -6.69
C ARG A 34 -6.63 -3.78 -5.38
N PRO A 35 -5.78 -3.37 -4.42
CA PRO A 35 -5.71 -4.05 -3.14
C PRO A 35 -7.07 -3.98 -2.45
N SER A 36 -7.49 -5.10 -1.86
CA SER A 36 -8.70 -5.14 -1.02
C SER A 36 -8.44 -4.60 0.39
N LEU A 37 -7.17 -4.50 0.78
CA LEU A 37 -6.70 -3.99 2.07
C LEU A 37 -5.30 -3.41 1.90
N VAL A 38 -5.05 -2.26 2.54
CA VAL A 38 -3.70 -1.71 2.73
C VAL A 38 -3.39 -1.71 4.23
N LEU A 39 -2.37 -2.47 4.62
CA LEU A 39 -1.83 -2.44 5.98
C LEU A 39 -0.67 -1.45 6.01
N LEU A 40 -0.83 -0.40 6.80
CA LEU A 40 0.06 0.76 6.76
C LEU A 40 0.69 0.98 8.13
N ASP A 41 2.02 1.06 8.19
CA ASP A 41 2.69 1.55 9.39
C ASP A 41 2.50 3.08 9.49
N VAL A 42 2.26 3.57 10.69
CA VAL A 42 2.11 5.00 10.95
C VAL A 42 3.48 5.68 10.94
N MET A 43 4.54 4.98 11.32
CA MET A 43 5.89 5.54 11.41
C MET A 43 6.80 4.86 10.40
N MET A 44 7.11 5.55 9.30
CA MET A 44 8.01 5.07 8.25
C MET A 44 9.03 6.16 7.86
N PRO A 45 10.22 5.77 7.37
CA PRO A 45 11.13 6.72 6.74
C PRO A 45 10.50 7.33 5.48
N ASN A 46 10.94 8.53 5.11
CA ASN A 46 10.57 9.28 3.89
C ASN A 46 9.11 9.76 3.82
N MET A 47 8.13 8.86 3.95
CA MET A 47 6.70 9.17 3.94
C MET A 47 5.98 8.30 4.95
N ASP A 48 5.33 8.96 5.90
CA ASP A 48 4.53 8.28 6.92
C ASP A 48 3.17 7.80 6.38
N GLY A 49 2.49 6.95 7.15
CA GLY A 49 1.23 6.38 6.72
C GLY A 49 0.09 7.40 6.53
N LYS A 50 0.10 8.50 7.30
CA LYS A 50 -0.93 9.55 7.15
C LYS A 50 -0.71 10.32 5.84
N GLN A 51 0.55 10.64 5.54
CA GLN A 51 0.94 11.28 4.29
C GLN A 51 0.60 10.39 3.10
N PHE A 52 0.88 9.09 3.17
CA PHE A 52 0.48 8.13 2.14
C PHE A 52 -1.03 8.18 1.89
N ARG A 53 -1.84 8.08 2.96
CA ARG A 53 -3.31 8.05 2.85
C ARG A 53 -3.87 9.34 2.24
N GLU A 54 -3.31 10.49 2.61
CA GLU A 54 -3.71 11.77 2.01
C GLU A 54 -3.37 11.83 0.52
N GLN A 55 -2.14 11.43 0.14
CA GLN A 55 -1.71 11.39 -1.26
C GLN A 55 -2.56 10.42 -2.09
N GLN A 56 -2.81 9.21 -1.57
CA GLN A 56 -3.67 8.22 -2.20
C GLN A 56 -5.08 8.77 -2.47
N ARG A 57 -5.65 9.54 -1.54
CA ARG A 57 -7.00 10.10 -1.68
C ARG A 57 -7.07 11.21 -2.72
N LEU A 58 -6.01 12.01 -2.85
CA LEU A 58 -5.91 13.10 -3.82
C LEU A 58 -5.60 12.59 -5.23
N ASP A 59 -4.99 11.42 -5.35
CA ASP A 59 -4.68 10.79 -6.62
C ASP A 59 -5.95 10.24 -7.28
N ALA A 60 -6.34 10.82 -8.42
CA ALA A 60 -7.59 10.50 -9.12
C ALA A 60 -7.68 9.03 -9.56
N GLU A 61 -6.54 8.36 -9.75
CA GLU A 61 -6.48 6.96 -10.15
C GLU A 61 -6.49 6.00 -8.96
N LEU A 62 -6.07 6.46 -7.78
CA LEU A 62 -5.92 5.65 -6.56
C LEU A 62 -6.99 5.92 -5.49
N GLY A 63 -7.69 7.06 -5.54
CA GLY A 63 -8.58 7.54 -4.48
C GLY A 63 -9.84 6.68 -4.18
N ARG A 64 -10.01 5.56 -4.90
CA ARG A 64 -11.08 4.57 -4.66
C ARG A 64 -10.59 3.26 -4.03
N SER A 65 -9.29 3.10 -3.84
CA SER A 65 -8.71 1.93 -3.19
C SER A 65 -8.84 2.06 -1.65
N PRO A 66 -9.22 1.00 -0.93
CA PRO A 66 -9.50 1.02 0.51
C PRO A 66 -8.31 1.45 1.39
#